data_AF-A0A1E3Q0X6-F1
#
_entry.id   AF-A0A1E3Q0X6-F1
#
_cell.length_a   1.000
_cell.length_b   1.000
_cell.length_c   1.000
_cell.angle_alpha   90.00
_cell.angle_beta   90.00
_cell.angle_gamma   90.00
#
_symmetry.space_group_name_H-M   'P 1'
#
loop_
_entity.id
_entity.type
_entity.pdbx_description
1 polymer ?
#
loop_
_entity_poly.entity_id
_entity_poly.type
_entity_poly.pdbx_seq_one_letter_code
_entity_poly.pdbx_strand_id
1 'polypeptide(L)'
;MAPKQKRSALTDVITREYTIHLHKRVHGVQFKKRAPTAVKEIKEFAYKHMGTKDVRLDPQLNKEIWKQGIKHVPYRLRLRISRKRNDEEKAKEPLFSYVQAVNVSSFKGLQTQVVEES
;
A
#
# COMPACT_ATOMS: atom_id res chain seq x y z
N MET A 1 -14.27 19.87 26.01
CA MET A 1 -13.69 19.17 24.83
C MET A 1 -12.22 19.57 24.74
N ALA A 2 -11.29 18.63 24.89
CA ALA A 2 -9.86 18.95 24.82
C ALA A 2 -9.48 19.40 23.38
N PRO A 3 -8.63 20.43 23.21
CA PRO A 3 -8.17 20.84 21.89
C PRO A 3 -7.35 19.70 21.26
N LYS A 4 -7.74 19.27 20.05
CA LYS A 4 -6.94 18.31 19.26
C LYS A 4 -5.59 18.94 18.97
N GLN A 5 -4.52 18.39 19.55
CA GLN A 5 -3.15 18.77 19.23
C GLN A 5 -2.93 18.70 17.71
N LYS A 6 -2.48 19.81 17.12
CA LYS A 6 -2.10 19.86 15.71
C LYS A 6 -0.86 18.98 15.52
N ARG A 7 -0.99 17.87 14.79
CA ARG A 7 0.15 17.01 14.43
C ARG A 7 1.09 17.79 13.51
N SER A 8 2.39 17.69 13.76
CA SER A 8 3.44 18.34 12.98
C SER A 8 3.61 17.70 11.61
N ALA A 9 3.87 18.50 10.56
CA ALA A 9 4.02 17.99 9.19
C ALA A 9 5.23 17.03 8.99
N LEU A 10 6.24 17.08 9.88
CA LEU A 10 7.35 16.12 9.90
C LEU A 10 6.92 14.74 10.40
N THR A 11 5.99 14.68 11.35
CA THR A 11 5.42 13.40 11.83
C THR A 11 4.48 12.74 10.82
N ASP A 12 4.15 13.42 9.72
CA ASP A 12 3.27 12.89 8.68
C ASP A 12 4.02 12.05 7.63
N VAL A 13 5.34 12.21 7.49
CA VAL A 13 6.19 11.38 6.64
C VAL A 13 6.50 10.11 7.40
N ILE A 14 5.97 8.98 6.92
CA ILE A 14 6.10 7.70 7.60
C ILE A 14 6.21 6.60 6.54
N THR A 15 7.17 5.70 6.73
CA THR A 15 7.24 4.45 5.99
C THR A 15 6.85 3.29 6.89
N ARG A 16 5.94 2.43 6.42
CA ARG A 16 5.48 1.25 7.14
C ARG A 16 5.41 0.05 6.23
N GLU A 17 5.73 -1.11 6.79
CA GLU A 17 5.49 -2.37 6.14
C GLU A 17 4.25 -3.06 6.67
N TYR A 18 3.44 -3.56 5.74
CA TYR A 18 2.19 -4.25 5.99
C TYR A 18 2.16 -5.58 5.25
N THR A 19 1.43 -6.54 5.79
CA THR A 19 1.08 -7.76 5.07
C THR A 19 -0.39 -7.67 4.66
N ILE A 20 -0.68 -7.61 3.36
CA ILE A 20 -2.05 -7.61 2.84
C ILE A 20 -2.50 -9.04 2.54
N HIS A 21 -3.69 -9.42 3.00
CA HIS A 21 -4.31 -10.71 2.68
C HIS A 21 -5.20 -10.58 1.44
N LEU A 22 -4.60 -10.70 0.26
CA LEU A 22 -5.31 -10.55 -1.02
C LEU A 22 -6.36 -11.64 -1.24
N HIS A 23 -6.11 -12.88 -0.82
CA HIS A 23 -7.07 -13.97 -1.04
C HIS A 23 -8.46 -13.70 -0.43
N LYS A 24 -8.51 -13.05 0.75
CA LYS A 24 -9.78 -12.64 1.39
C LYS A 24 -10.47 -11.52 0.62
N ARG A 25 -9.69 -10.60 0.03
CA ARG A 25 -10.18 -9.42 -0.71
C ARG A 25 -10.68 -9.76 -2.11
N VAL A 26 -10.07 -10.75 -2.76
CA VAL A 26 -10.48 -11.23 -4.09
C VAL A 26 -11.36 -12.49 -4.03
N HIS A 27 -11.94 -12.78 -2.87
CA HIS A 27 -12.85 -13.91 -2.69
C HIS A 27 -14.17 -13.64 -3.41
N GLY A 28 -14.69 -14.64 -4.15
CA GLY A 28 -15.95 -14.50 -4.91
C GLY A 28 -15.85 -13.65 -6.19
N VAL A 29 -14.68 -13.08 -6.51
CA VAL A 29 -14.49 -12.27 -7.73
C VAL A 29 -14.31 -13.18 -8.94
N GLN A 30 -14.94 -12.83 -10.07
CA GLN A 30 -14.76 -13.50 -11.36
C GLN A 30 -13.28 -13.59 -11.74
N PHE A 31 -12.83 -14.74 -12.24
CA PHE A 31 -11.40 -15.00 -12.52
C PHE A 31 -10.74 -13.94 -13.42
N LYS A 32 -11.44 -13.46 -14.45
CA LYS A 32 -10.95 -12.41 -15.36
C LYS A 32 -10.80 -11.04 -14.70
N LYS A 33 -11.26 -10.87 -13.46
CA LYS A 33 -11.22 -9.59 -12.73
C LYS A 33 -10.35 -9.66 -11.48
N ARG A 34 -9.77 -10.82 -11.11
CA ARG A 34 -9.05 -10.96 -9.83
C ARG A 34 -7.81 -10.08 -9.72
N ALA A 35 -6.88 -10.13 -10.67
CA ALA A 35 -5.70 -9.26 -10.63
C ALA A 35 -6.04 -7.76 -10.71
N PRO A 36 -6.93 -7.29 -11.63
CA PRO A 36 -7.41 -5.91 -11.61
C PRO A 36 -8.04 -5.49 -10.28
N THR A 37 -8.86 -6.34 -9.67
CA THR A 37 -9.47 -6.07 -8.37
C THR A 37 -8.42 -6.05 -7.26
N ALA A 38 -7.42 -6.93 -7.29
CA ALA A 38 -6.32 -6.92 -6.32
C ALA A 38 -5.55 -5.59 -6.33
N VAL A 39 -5.29 -5.03 -7.52
CA VAL A 39 -4.65 -3.71 -7.65
C VAL A 39 -5.52 -2.60 -7.02
N LYS A 40 -6.84 -2.62 -7.25
CA LYS A 40 -7.78 -1.67 -6.63
C LYS A 40 -7.80 -1.79 -5.11
N GLU A 41 -7.83 -3.02 -4.61
CA GLU A 41 -7.82 -3.34 -3.18
C GLU A 41 -6.52 -2.89 -2.49
N ILE A 42 -5.37 -2.98 -3.17
CA ILE A 42 -4.09 -2.47 -2.65
C ILE A 42 -4.12 -0.95 -2.56
N LYS A 43 -4.68 -0.26 -3.57
CA LYS A 43 -4.85 1.20 -3.52
C LYS A 43 -5.76 1.62 -2.37
N GLU A 44 -6.89 0.93 -2.20
CA GLU A 44 -7.83 1.20 -1.11
C GLU A 44 -7.20 0.89 0.27
N PHE A 45 -6.38 -0.15 0.36
CA PHE A 45 -5.62 -0.46 1.56
C PHE A 45 -4.65 0.67 1.92
N ALA A 46 -3.86 1.15 0.96
CA ALA A 46 -2.96 2.28 1.17
C ALA A 46 -3.71 3.55 1.57
N TYR A 47 -4.83 3.84 0.90
CA TYR A 47 -5.71 4.96 1.24
C TYR A 47 -6.21 4.89 2.69
N LYS A 48 -6.71 3.73 3.12
CA LYS A 48 -7.22 3.54 4.49
C LYS A 48 -6.14 3.66 5.57
N HIS A 49 -4.93 3.16 5.30
CA HIS A 49 -3.86 3.14 6.30
C HIS A 49 -3.03 4.42 6.37
N MET A 50 -2.86 5.14 5.24
CA MET A 50 -2.05 6.37 5.16
C MET A 50 -2.87 7.65 5.07
N GLY A 51 -4.15 7.57 4.69
CA GLY A 51 -5.04 8.74 4.60
C GLY A 51 -4.75 9.71 3.46
N THR A 52 -3.98 9.32 2.45
CA THR A 52 -3.63 10.13 1.26
C THR A 52 -4.47 9.71 0.06
N LYS A 53 -5.10 10.63 -0.69
CA LYS A 53 -5.88 10.26 -1.88
C LYS A 53 -4.96 9.93 -3.06
N ASP A 54 -3.81 10.58 -3.18
CA ASP A 54 -2.79 10.20 -4.16
C ASP A 54 -2.03 8.94 -3.71
N VAL A 55 -2.28 7.82 -4.40
CA VAL A 55 -1.62 6.53 -4.18
C VAL A 55 -0.96 6.07 -5.47
N ARG A 56 0.37 6.01 -5.44
CA ARG A 56 1.24 5.60 -6.53
C ARG A 56 1.75 4.18 -6.27
N LEU A 57 1.57 3.30 -7.25
CA LEU A 57 2.03 1.91 -7.19
C LEU A 57 3.35 1.78 -7.92
N ASP A 58 4.30 1.05 -7.34
CA ASP A 58 5.54 0.68 -8.01
C ASP A 58 5.26 -0.28 -9.18
N PRO A 59 5.89 -0.10 -10.36
CA PRO A 59 5.80 -1.06 -11.45
C PRO A 59 6.20 -2.50 -11.07
N GLN A 60 7.17 -2.68 -10.16
CA GLN A 60 7.57 -3.99 -9.66
C GLN A 60 6.46 -4.67 -8.85
N LEU A 61 5.72 -3.89 -8.04
CA LEU A 61 4.55 -4.38 -7.33
C LEU A 61 3.48 -4.89 -8.32
N ASN A 62 3.27 -4.17 -9.42
CA ASN A 62 2.35 -4.63 -10.46
C ASN A 62 2.84 -5.95 -11.10
N LYS A 63 4.15 -6.08 -11.40
CA LYS A 63 4.70 -7.33 -11.93
C LYS A 63 4.47 -8.52 -10.98
N GLU A 64 4.68 -8.33 -9.67
CA GLU A 64 4.44 -9.40 -8.68
C GLU A 64 2.96 -9.80 -8.57
N ILE A 65 2.03 -8.84 -8.62
CA ILE A 65 0.59 -9.14 -8.62
C ILE A 65 0.18 -9.96 -9.85
N TRP A 66 0.76 -9.66 -11.00
CA TRP A 66 0.42 -10.27 -12.29
C TRP A 66 1.30 -11.47 -12.67
N LYS A 67 2.27 -11.86 -11.83
CA LYS A 67 3.28 -12.89 -12.11
C LYS A 67 2.70 -14.26 -12.48
N GLN A 68 1.59 -14.65 -11.85
CA GLN A 68 0.91 -15.93 -12.12
C GLN A 68 -0.34 -15.77 -13.02
N GLY A 69 -0.47 -14.61 -13.67
CA GLY A 69 -1.57 -14.26 -14.55
C GLY A 69 -2.80 -13.70 -13.82
N ILE A 70 -3.89 -13.51 -14.59
CA ILE A 70 -5.07 -12.76 -14.13
C ILE A 70 -5.88 -13.47 -13.03
N LYS A 71 -5.86 -14.81 -13.01
CA LYS A 71 -6.66 -15.67 -12.13
C LYS A 71 -5.98 -15.96 -10.79
N HIS A 72 -4.66 -16.11 -10.81
CA HIS A 72 -3.87 -16.55 -9.67
C HIS A 72 -3.14 -15.35 -9.10
N VAL A 73 -3.79 -14.64 -8.18
CA VAL A 73 -3.15 -13.56 -7.43
C VAL A 73 -2.47 -14.16 -6.20
N PRO A 74 -1.27 -13.70 -5.81
CA PRO A 74 -0.64 -14.11 -4.56
C PRO A 74 -1.60 -13.99 -3.38
N TYR A 75 -1.64 -14.99 -2.49
CA TYR A 75 -2.61 -14.97 -1.38
C TYR A 75 -2.32 -13.89 -0.35
N ARG A 76 -1.03 -13.65 -0.09
CA ARG A 76 -0.52 -12.62 0.79
C ARG A 76 0.63 -11.91 0.08
N LEU A 77 0.78 -10.63 0.37
CA LEU A 77 1.85 -9.81 -0.16
C LEU A 77 2.36 -8.89 0.95
N ARG A 78 3.68 -8.77 1.07
CA ARG A 78 4.32 -7.81 1.97
C ARG A 78 4.50 -6.53 1.17
N LEU A 79 3.96 -5.45 1.69
CA LEU A 79 3.96 -4.13 1.09
C LEU A 79 4.76 -3.19 1.97
N ARG A 80 5.61 -2.38 1.35
CA ARG A 80 6.17 -1.18 1.97
C ARG A 80 5.40 0.02 1.44
N ILE A 81 4.82 0.79 2.33
CA ILE A 81 4.06 1.98 1.99
C ILE A 81 4.79 3.16 2.62
N SER A 82 5.25 4.08 1.77
CA SER A 82 5.93 5.31 2.17
C SER A 82 5.03 6.49 1.90
N ARG A 83 4.64 7.21 2.95
CA ARG A 83 3.95 8.50 2.82
C ARG A 83 5.02 9.59 2.68
N LYS A 84 5.15 10.15 1.48
CA LYS A 84 6.17 11.16 1.14
C LYS A 84 5.52 12.51 0.83
N ARG A 85 6.29 13.59 0.98
CA ARG A 85 5.88 14.94 0.55
C ARG A 85 5.93 15.03 -0.96
N ASN A 86 4.94 15.70 -1.54
CA ASN A 86 4.95 16.02 -2.96
C ASN A 86 5.62 17.38 -3.17
N ASP A 87 6.74 17.39 -3.88
CA ASP A 87 7.52 18.61 -4.17
C ASP A 87 7.09 19.28 -5.49
N GLU A 88 6.11 18.72 -6.20
CA GLU A 88 5.56 19.32 -7.42
C GLU A 88 4.68 20.54 -7.10
N GLU A 89 5.04 21.70 -7.65
CA GLU A 89 4.40 23.01 -7.40
C GLU A 89 2.90 23.07 -7.78
N LYS A 90 2.42 22.15 -8.64
CA LYS A 90 1.00 22.05 -9.07
C LYS A 90 0.24 20.88 -8.45
N ALA A 91 0.78 20.24 -7.41
CA ALA A 91 0.14 19.09 -6.79
C ALA A 91 -1.17 19.47 -6.10
N LYS A 92 -2.23 18.69 -6.37
CA LYS A 92 -3.54 18.86 -5.69
C LYS A 92 -3.49 18.48 -4.21
N GLU A 93 -2.58 17.59 -3.82
CA GLU A 93 -2.39 17.15 -2.44
C GLU A 93 -0.91 17.27 -2.04
N PRO A 94 -0.61 17.71 -0.80
CA PRO A 94 0.76 17.91 -0.34
C PRO A 94 1.52 16.61 -0.04
N LEU A 95 0.81 15.48 0.07
CA LEU A 95 1.36 14.18 0.47
C LEU A 95 0.84 13.11 -0.47
N PHE A 96 1.71 12.17 -0.84
CA PHE A 96 1.34 10.99 -1.61
C PHE A 96 1.84 9.72 -0.92
N SER A 97 1.16 8.60 -1.14
CA SER A 97 1.65 7.29 -0.72
C SER A 97 2.27 6.56 -1.89
N TYR A 98 3.50 6.09 -1.72
CA TYR A 98 4.17 5.20 -2.64
C TYR A 98 4.14 3.76 -2.10
N VAL A 99 3.69 2.81 -2.90
CA VAL A 99 3.49 1.42 -2.50
C VAL A 99 4.43 0.52 -3.29
N GLN A 100 5.27 -0.22 -2.57
CA GLN A 100 6.24 -1.17 -3.12
C GLN A 100 5.98 -2.59 -2.61
N ALA A 101 6.35 -3.59 -3.40
CA ALA A 101 6.39 -4.98 -2.95
C ALA A 101 7.70 -5.25 -2.21
N VAL A 102 7.63 -5.95 -1.09
CA VAL A 102 8.80 -6.45 -0.36
C VAL A 102 8.84 -7.96 -0.53
N ASN A 103 9.94 -8.47 -1.09
CA ASN A 103 10.13 -9.90 -1.21
C ASN A 103 10.54 -10.47 0.16
N VAL A 104 9.67 -11.33 0.70
CA VAL A 104 9.91 -12.05 1.95
C VAL A 104 9.79 -13.55 1.71
N SER A 105 10.61 -14.33 2.39
CA SER A 105 10.58 -15.80 2.31
C SER A 105 9.37 -16.40 3.02
N SER A 106 8.91 -15.79 4.11
CA SER A 106 7.77 -16.25 4.90
C SER A 106 6.94 -15.09 5.44
N PHE A 107 5.62 -15.28 5.52
CA PHE A 107 4.68 -14.31 6.09
C PHE A 107 4.32 -14.59 7.57
N LYS A 108 4.90 -15.63 8.18
CA LYS A 108 4.60 -16.02 9.56
C LYS A 108 5.30 -15.06 10.53
N GLY A 109 4.58 -14.56 11.52
CA GLY A 109 5.13 -13.65 12.55
C GLY A 109 5.41 -12.21 12.08
N LEU A 110 5.23 -11.90 10.78
CA LEU A 110 5.42 -10.55 10.27
C LEU A 110 4.24 -9.64 10.63
N GLN A 111 4.45 -8.82 11.66
CA GLN A 111 3.53 -7.77 12.05
C GLN A 111 3.76 -6.49 11.24
N THR A 112 2.90 -5.50 11.44
CA THR A 112 3.13 -4.15 10.89
C THR A 112 4.33 -3.54 11.58
N GLN A 113 5.28 -3.04 10.79
CA GLN A 113 6.50 -2.42 11.30
C GLN A 113 6.65 -1.02 10.69
N VAL A 114 7.12 -0.07 11.49
CA VAL A 114 7.58 1.23 11.00
C VAL A 114 9.00 1.03 10.51
N VAL A 115 9.30 1.46 9.30
CA VAL A 115 10.65 1.38 8.72
C VAL A 115 11.20 2.80 8.67
N GLU A 116 12.37 3.00 9.26
CA GLU A 116 13.13 4.23 9.11
C GLU A 116 13.86 4.18 7.76
N GLU A 117 13.57 5.15 6.90
CA GLU A 117 14.32 5.36 5.66
C GLU A 117 15.59 6.13 6.08
N SER A 118 16.75 5.45 6.05
CA SER A 118 18.07 6.06 6.31
C SER A 118 18.51 6.96 5.17
#